data_AF-A0A9D6VXG3-F1
#
_entry.id   AF-A0A9D6VXG3-F1
#
_cell.length_a   1.000
_cell.length_b   1.000
_cell.length_c   1.000
_cell.angle_alpha   90.00
_cell.angle_beta   90.00
_cell.angle_gamma   90.00
#
_symmetry.space_group_name_H-M   'P 1'
#
loop_
_entity.id
_entity.type
_entity.pdbx_description
1 polymer ?
#
loop_
_entity_poly.entity_id
_entity_poly.type
_entity_poly.pdbx_seq_one_letter_code
_entity_poly.pdbx_strand_id
1 'polypeptide(L)' 'MKAVTMTATGGPEVLQACELPEPRIMAADQVKVKLRGAGINPIDTK' A
#
# COMPACT_ATOMS: atom_id res chain seq x y z
N MET A 1 -0.26 -10.96 1.31
CA MET A 1 -1.25 -10.07 0.68
C MET A 1 -0.62 -9.34 -0.51
N LYS A 2 -1.40 -9.06 -1.55
CA LYS A 2 -0.94 -8.29 -2.71
C LYS A 2 -0.88 -6.79 -2.35
N ALA A 3 0.15 -6.11 -2.83
CA ALA A 3 0.34 -4.67 -2.65
C ALA A 3 1.03 -4.07 -3.88
N VAL A 4 0.98 -2.74 -4.00
CA VAL A 4 1.82 -1.96 -4.92
C VAL A 4 2.81 -1.18 -4.07
N THR A 5 4.10 -1.27 -4.39
CA THR A 5 5.19 -0.63 -3.65
C THR A 5 5.96 0.34 -4.54
N MET A 6 6.57 1.35 -3.93
CA MET A 6 7.47 2.30 -4.57
C MET A 6 8.79 2.28 -3.80
N THR A 7 9.87 1.85 -4.44
CA THR A 7 11.20 1.69 -3.79
C THR A 7 12.24 2.69 -4.30
N ALA A 8 11.88 3.51 -5.28
CA ALA A 8 12.65 4.63 -5.79
C ALA A 8 11.71 5.80 -6.10
N THR A 9 12.24 7.02 -6.20
CA THR A 9 11.48 8.18 -6.71
C THR A 9 11.33 8.09 -8.22
N GLY A 10 10.17 8.49 -8.75
CA GLY A 10 9.91 8.50 -10.19
C GLY A 10 8.43 8.67 -10.51
N GLY A 11 8.06 8.48 -11.78
CA GLY A 11 6.67 8.38 -12.19
C GLY A 11 6.09 6.97 -11.92
N PRO A 12 4.89 6.66 -12.43
CA PRO A 12 4.23 5.38 -12.20
C PRO A 12 5.05 4.14 -12.59
N GLU A 13 6.05 4.29 -13.45
CA GLU A 13 6.96 3.22 -13.87
C GLU A 13 7.78 2.60 -12.73
N VAL A 14 7.94 3.29 -11.61
CA VAL A 14 8.64 2.74 -10.42
C VAL A 14 7.72 1.91 -9.52
N LEU A 15 6.41 1.86 -9.80
CA LEU A 15 5.45 1.09 -9.00
C LEU A 15 5.54 -0.40 -9.31
N GLN A 16 5.69 -1.22 -8.27
CA GLN A 16 5.83 -2.67 -8.38
C GLN A 16 4.72 -3.40 -7.62
N ALA A 17 3.98 -4.25 -8.35
CA ALA A 17 3.08 -5.19 -7.71
C ALA A 17 3.88 -6.32 -7.07
N CYS A 18 3.66 -6.55 -5.77
CA CYS A 18 4.38 -7.58 -5.01
C CYS A 18 3.46 -8.28 -4.00
N GLU A 19 3.97 -9.37 -3.43
CA GLU A 19 3.36 -10.01 -2.26
C GLU A 19 4.11 -9.63 -0.99
N LEU A 20 3.37 -9.24 0.04
CA LEU A 20 3.88 -8.93 1.37
C LEU A 20 3.26 -9.86 2.41
N PRO A 21 3.90 -10.07 3.58
CA PRO A 21 3.26 -10.75 4.70
C PRO A 21 1.93 -10.08 5.06
N GLU A 22 0.96 -10.87 5.51
CA GLU A 22 -0.30 -10.31 5.98
C GLU A 22 -0.09 -9.54 7.30
N PRO A 23 -0.58 -8.29 7.41
CA PRO A 23 -0.43 -7.50 8.61
C PRO A 23 -1.15 -8.15 9.80
N ARG A 24 -0.51 -8.06 10.95
CA ARG A 24 -1.01 -8.53 12.24
C ARG A 24 -1.21 -7.34 13.16
N ILE A 25 -2.25 -7.39 13.97
CA ILE A 25 -2.48 -6.42 15.04
C ILE A 25 -1.40 -6.64 16.10
N MET A 26 -0.67 -5.57 16.44
CA MET A 26 0.43 -5.59 17.42
C MET A 26 0.12 -4.80 18.70
N ALA A 27 -0.92 -3.96 18.68
CA ALA A 27 -1.37 -3.16 19.81
C ALA A 27 -2.91 -3.05 19.83
N ALA A 28 -3.48 -2.79 21.01
CA ALA A 28 -4.92 -2.79 21.24
C ALA A 28 -5.70 -1.69 20.49
N ASP A 29 -5.00 -0.64 20.05
CA ASP A 29 -5.54 0.51 19.35
C ASP A 29 -5.51 0.39 17.82
N GLN A 30 -5.11 -0.78 17.29
CA GLN A 30 -5.03 -1.01 15.85
C GLN A 30 -6.26 -1.72 15.30
N VAL A 31 -6.69 -1.31 14.09
CA VAL A 31 -7.75 -1.97 13.33
C VAL A 31 -7.18 -2.54 12.04
N LYS A 32 -7.43 -3.83 11.81
CA LYS A 32 -7.09 -4.48 10.54
C LYS A 32 -8.27 -4.37 9.57
N VAL A 33 -8.03 -3.71 8.44
CA VAL A 33 -9.06 -3.47 7.42
C VAL A 33 -8.79 -4.33 6.18
N LYS A 34 -9.82 -5.04 5.71
CA LYS A 34 -9.79 -5.73 4.41
C LYS A 34 -10.22 -4.76 3.31
N LEU A 35 -9.24 -4.22 2.58
CA LEU A 35 -9.49 -3.29 1.49
C LEU A 35 -10.28 -3.95 0.35
N ARG A 36 -11.30 -3.24 -0.14
CA ARG A 36 -12.07 -3.58 -1.36
C ARG A 36 -11.73 -2.68 -2.54
N GLY A 37 -11.19 -1.50 -2.26
CA GLY A 37 -10.69 -0.52 -3.22
C GLY A 37 -9.72 0.44 -2.54
N ALA A 38 -8.89 1.10 -3.32
CA ALA A 38 -7.98 2.15 -2.90
C ALA A 38 -8.12 3.32 -3.87
N GLY A 39 -8.27 4.54 -3.36
CA GLY A 39 -8.38 5.74 -4.18
C GLY A 39 -6.99 6.21 -4.64
N ILE A 40 -6.93 6.71 -5.87
CA ILE A 40 -5.78 7.47 -6.38
C ILE A 40 -6.14 8.95 -6.35
N ASN A 41 -5.28 9.77 -5.76
CA ASN A 41 -5.50 11.19 -5.48
C ASN A 41 -4.37 12.05 -6.07
N PRO A 42 -4.59 13.36 -6.28
CA PRO A 42 -3.54 14.25 -6.81
C PRO A 42 -2.26 14.34 -5.98
N ILE A 43 -2.30 14.01 -4.68
CA ILE A 43 -1.10 14.01 -3.83
C ILE A 43 -0.22 12.78 -4.06
N ASP A 44 -0.77 11.71 -4.66
CA ASP A 44 -0.03 10.46 -4.90
C ASP A 44 1.01 10.58 -6.04
N THR A 45 1.01 11.71 -6.77
CA THR A 45 1.91 11.97 -7.91
C THR A 45 2.72 13.26 -7.80
N LYS A 46 2.68 13.96 -6.66
CA LYS A 46 3.40 15.23 -6.46
C LYS A 46 4.80 15.03 -5.91
#